data_AF-A0A9D2D3X4-F1
#
_entry.id   AF-A0A9D2D3X4-F1
#
_cell.length_a   1.000
_cell.length_b   1.000
_cell.length_c   1.000
_cell.angle_alpha   90.00
_cell.angle_beta   90.00
_cell.angle_gamma   90.00
#
_symmetry.space_group_name_H-M   'P 1'
#
loop_
_entity.id
_entity.type
_entity.pdbx_description
1 polymer ?
#
loop_
_entity_poly.entity_id
_entity_poly.type
_entity_poly.pdbx_seq_one_letter_code
_entity_poly.pdbx_strand_id
1 'polypeptide(L)'
;MKTAWKMFITDAGLNSYQNETLELRDFYRMIVFLQNNFKGRISEKKIIHRSFLFSLVKMLYANSQNTEKNRNQVIEDDDNIRTFYIDGTPIYIGWCTCGGVSITAKEPKGNPKIAEIAGMIEHQDIWWNQ
;
A
#
# COMPACT_ATOMS: atom_id res chain seq x y z
N MET A 1 -16.16 -23.00 7.61
CA MET A 1 -16.43 -21.77 6.85
C MET A 1 -15.24 -21.54 5.94
N LYS A 2 -15.44 -21.29 4.64
CA LYS A 2 -14.35 -20.79 3.79
C LYS A 2 -14.08 -19.35 4.23
N THR A 3 -12.84 -19.02 4.55
CA THR A 3 -12.46 -17.62 4.75
C THR A 3 -12.68 -16.88 3.42
N ALA A 4 -13.38 -15.74 3.45
CA ALA A 4 -13.63 -14.92 2.26
C ALA A 4 -12.31 -14.47 1.60
N TRP A 5 -11.27 -14.38 2.41
CA TRP A 5 -9.91 -14.08 1.98
C TRP A 5 -9.08 -15.33 1.75
N LYS A 6 -8.23 -15.26 0.72
CA LYS A 6 -7.30 -16.32 0.33
C LYS A 6 -5.90 -15.74 0.16
N MET A 7 -4.91 -16.42 0.74
CA MET A 7 -3.49 -16.17 0.48
C MET A 7 -3.03 -16.99 -0.73
N PHE A 8 -2.32 -16.37 -1.65
CA PHE A 8 -1.64 -17.05 -2.75
C PHE A 8 -0.25 -16.45 -3.00
N ILE A 9 0.54 -17.19 -3.77
CA ILE A 9 1.90 -16.80 -4.15
C ILE A 9 1.88 -16.55 -5.65
N THR A 10 2.32 -15.37 -6.08
CA THR A 10 2.45 -15.03 -7.50
C THR A 10 3.59 -15.84 -8.14
N ASP A 11 3.67 -15.87 -9.48
CA ASP A 11 4.77 -16.50 -10.22
C ASP A 11 6.15 -15.96 -9.82
N ALA A 12 6.20 -14.73 -9.32
CA ALA A 12 7.41 -14.07 -8.81
C ALA A 12 7.75 -14.42 -7.35
N GLY A 13 7.00 -15.33 -6.71
CA GLY A 13 7.20 -15.72 -5.31
C GLY A 13 6.71 -14.67 -4.30
N LEU A 14 5.77 -13.79 -4.71
CA LEU A 14 5.25 -12.72 -3.85
C LEU A 14 3.93 -13.12 -3.22
N ASN A 15 3.76 -12.84 -1.93
CA ASN A 15 2.50 -13.10 -1.26
C ASN A 15 1.45 -12.08 -1.71
N SER A 16 0.25 -12.58 -1.98
CA SER A 16 -0.93 -11.80 -2.29
C SER A 16 -2.10 -12.32 -1.47
N TYR A 17 -2.87 -11.40 -0.90
CA TYR A 17 -4.02 -11.70 -0.08
C TYR A 17 -5.25 -11.07 -0.71
N GLN A 18 -6.23 -11.89 -1.10
CA GLN A 18 -7.32 -11.46 -1.97
C GLN A 18 -8.67 -11.95 -1.48
N ASN A 19 -9.68 -11.12 -1.71
CA ASN A 19 -11.08 -11.43 -1.52
C ASN A 19 -11.86 -11.09 -2.79
N GLU A 20 -12.30 -12.15 -3.48
CA GLU A 20 -13.01 -12.09 -4.75
C GLU A 20 -14.43 -11.52 -4.64
N THR A 21 -15.01 -11.49 -3.44
CA THR A 21 -16.39 -11.03 -3.23
C THR A 21 -16.50 -9.52 -3.01
N LEU A 22 -15.37 -8.82 -2.89
CA LEU A 22 -15.35 -7.38 -2.59
C LEU A 22 -15.45 -6.51 -3.84
N GLU A 23 -16.29 -5.48 -3.73
CA GLU A 23 -16.52 -4.51 -4.79
C GLU A 23 -15.58 -3.30 -4.68
N LEU A 24 -15.57 -2.45 -5.71
CA LEU A 24 -14.77 -1.23 -5.74
C LEU A 24 -15.03 -0.30 -4.55
N ARG A 25 -16.26 -0.26 -4.02
CA ARG A 25 -16.55 0.52 -2.80
C ARG A 25 -15.78 0.00 -1.58
N ASP A 26 -15.52 -1.30 -1.53
CA ASP A 26 -14.89 -1.98 -0.41
C ASP A 26 -13.36 -1.87 -0.49
N PHE A 27 -12.81 -1.70 -1.70
CA PHE A 27 -11.42 -1.28 -1.91
C PHE A 27 -11.08 0.01 -1.15
N TYR A 28 -11.89 1.05 -1.26
CA TYR A 28 -11.65 2.30 -0.52
C TYR A 28 -11.78 2.12 0.99
N ARG A 29 -12.72 1.29 1.44
CA ARG A 29 -12.87 0.98 2.86
C ARG A 29 -11.68 0.19 3.40
N MET A 30 -11.11 -0.72 2.60
CA MET A 30 -9.89 -1.46 2.93
C MET A 30 -8.70 -0.51 3.08
N ILE A 31 -8.58 0.48 2.19
CA ILE A 31 -7.54 1.51 2.30
C ILE A 31 -7.68 2.28 3.62
N VAL A 32 -8.89 2.77 3.93
CA VAL A 32 -9.14 3.50 5.19
C VAL A 32 -8.86 2.63 6.40
N PHE A 33 -9.26 1.36 6.35
CA PHE A 33 -9.00 0.38 7.40
C PHE A 33 -7.50 0.19 7.65
N LEU A 34 -6.70 0.00 6.60
CA LEU A 34 -5.24 -0.13 6.71
C LEU A 34 -4.61 1.18 7.19
N GLN A 35 -5.08 2.33 6.73
CA GLN A 35 -4.61 3.64 7.18
C GLN A 35 -4.82 3.85 8.69
N ASN A 36 -5.95 3.36 9.22
CA ASN A 36 -6.25 3.45 10.65
C ASN A 36 -5.39 2.49 11.47
N ASN A 37 -5.23 1.23 11.05
CA ASN A 37 -4.44 0.24 11.80
C ASN A 37 -2.93 0.51 11.73
N PHE A 38 -2.44 1.03 10.60
CA PHE A 38 -1.04 1.40 10.41
C PHE A 38 -0.82 2.92 10.52
N LYS A 39 -1.61 3.61 11.33
CA LYS A 39 -1.53 5.07 11.48
C LYS A 39 -0.10 5.51 11.82
N GLY A 40 0.44 6.41 11.00
CA GLY A 40 1.83 6.91 11.12
C GLY A 40 2.91 5.98 10.54
N ARG A 41 2.57 4.72 10.20
CA ARG A 41 3.46 3.74 9.56
C ARG A 41 3.17 3.57 8.07
N ILE A 42 1.96 3.88 7.63
CA ILE A 42 1.50 3.79 6.23
C ILE A 42 1.53 5.15 5.52
N SER A 43 1.96 5.14 4.25
CA SER A 43 2.01 6.33 3.40
C SER A 43 1.86 5.96 1.92
N GLU A 44 1.15 6.75 1.13
CA GLU A 44 1.13 6.62 -0.35
C GLU A 44 2.45 7.06 -0.99
N LYS A 45 3.24 7.90 -0.28
CA LYS A 45 4.55 8.34 -0.72
C LYS A 45 5.63 7.49 -0.08
N LYS A 46 6.62 7.07 -0.87
CA LYS A 46 7.85 6.48 -0.32
C LYS A 46 8.45 7.48 0.68
N ILE A 47 8.50 7.11 1.95
CA ILE A 47 9.15 7.94 2.97
C ILE A 47 10.65 7.93 2.67
N ILE A 48 11.15 9.00 2.05
CA ILE A 48 12.58 9.18 1.86
C ILE A 48 13.10 9.74 3.19
N HIS A 49 13.71 8.88 4.02
CA HIS A 49 14.48 9.36 5.16
C HIS A 49 15.67 10.16 4.65
N ARG A 50 15.51 11.49 4.66
CA ARG A 50 16.59 12.43 4.40
C ARG A 50 17.24 12.74 5.74
N SER A 51 18.56 12.59 5.83
CA SER A 51 19.28 13.04 7.01
C SER A 51 19.00 14.53 7.24
N PHE A 52 18.99 14.96 8.51
CA PHE A 52 18.85 16.37 8.85
C PHE A 52 19.88 17.23 8.10
N LEU A 53 21.12 16.74 8.02
CA LEU A 53 22.21 17.35 7.25
C LEU A 53 21.86 17.50 5.76
N PHE A 54 21.31 16.47 5.12
CA PHE A 54 20.89 16.54 3.72
C PHE A 54 19.78 17.59 3.52
N SER A 55 18.83 17.68 4.45
CA SER A 55 17.76 18.69 4.41
C SER A 55 18.30 20.11 4.61
N LEU A 56 19.25 20.29 5.53
CA LEU A 56 19.90 21.57 5.80
C LEU A 56 20.72 22.05 4.59
N VAL A 57 21.57 21.18 4.04
CA VAL A 57 22.37 21.47 2.85
C VAL A 57 21.46 21.85 1.68
N LYS A 58 20.40 21.07 1.42
CA LYS A 58 19.46 21.38 0.35
C LYS A 58 18.73 22.72 0.54
N MET A 59 18.42 23.10 1.78
CA MET A 59 17.79 24.39 2.08
C MET A 59 18.74 25.56 1.81
N LEU A 60 20.03 25.40 2.13
CA LEU A 60 21.07 26.39 1.82
C LEU A 60 21.29 26.53 0.30
N TYR A 61 21.27 25.42 -0.45
CA TYR A 61 21.41 25.44 -1.90
C TYR A 61 20.13 25.86 -2.64
N ALA A 62 18.94 25.63 -2.08
CA ALA A 62 17.67 26.04 -2.70
C ALA A 62 17.44 27.57 -2.64
N ASN A 63 18.12 28.26 -1.72
CA ASN A 63 18.10 29.72 -1.66
C ASN A 63 18.94 30.39 -2.76
N SER A 64 19.72 29.64 -3.55
CA SER A 64 20.53 30.18 -4.65
C SER A 64 20.02 29.84 -6.06
N GLN A 65 18.95 29.03 -6.19
CA GLN A 65 18.37 28.70 -7.49
C GLN A 65 16.85 28.71 -7.44
N ASN A 66 16.24 29.72 -8.08
CA ASN A 66 14.87 29.65 -8.58
C ASN A 66 14.83 28.57 -9.67
N THR A 67 14.62 27.32 -9.27
CA THR A 67 14.32 26.25 -10.22
C THR A 67 12.85 25.89 -10.07
N GLU A 68 12.08 26.29 -11.07
CA GLU A 68 10.75 25.77 -11.37
C GLU A 68 10.79 24.25 -11.28
N LYS A 69 10.09 23.70 -10.29
CA LYS A 69 9.84 22.26 -10.24
C LYS A 69 8.56 22.01 -11.00
N ASN A 70 8.71 21.33 -12.14
CA ASN A 70 7.74 20.39 -12.66
C ASN A 70 7.30 19.44 -11.52
N ARG A 71 6.28 19.86 -10.79
CA ARG A 71 5.47 19.02 -9.91
C ARG A 71 4.29 18.58 -10.77
N ASN A 72 3.93 17.31 -10.62
CA ASN A 72 2.87 16.60 -11.34
C ASN A 72 3.35 15.87 -12.60
N GLN A 73 4.25 14.91 -12.42
CA GLN A 73 4.01 13.63 -13.08
C GLN A 73 3.17 12.81 -12.10
N VAL A 74 1.85 12.95 -12.24
CA VAL A 74 0.91 11.95 -11.76
C VAL A 74 1.16 10.76 -12.67
N ILE A 75 1.80 9.71 -12.14
CA ILE A 75 1.79 8.41 -12.80
C ILE A 75 0.32 8.01 -12.78
N GLU A 76 -0.31 7.90 -13.96
CA GLU A 76 -1.61 7.27 -14.14
C GLU A 76 -1.45 5.78 -13.76
N ASP A 77 -1.41 5.51 -12.45
CA ASP A 77 -1.77 4.19 -11.95
C ASP A 77 -3.30 4.16 -12.07
N ASP A 78 -3.80 3.22 -12.87
CA ASP A 78 -5.19 2.76 -12.95
C ASP A 78 -5.92 3.05 -11.63
N ASP A 79 -7.04 3.80 -11.64
CA ASP A 79 -7.68 4.34 -10.41
C ASP A 79 -8.00 3.26 -9.34
N ASN A 80 -8.03 2.01 -9.78
CA ASN A 80 -8.29 0.80 -9.00
C ASN A 80 -7.03 0.15 -8.41
N ILE A 81 -5.86 0.79 -8.53
CA ILE A 81 -4.56 0.28 -8.14
C ILE A 81 -3.81 1.36 -7.36
N ARG A 82 -3.34 1.03 -6.15
CA ARG A 82 -2.58 1.97 -5.33
C ARG A 82 -1.38 1.32 -4.67
N THR A 83 -0.32 2.10 -4.60
CA THR A 83 0.91 1.72 -3.90
C THR A 83 0.93 2.37 -2.53
N PHE A 84 1.08 1.56 -1.49
CA PHE A 84 1.31 2.03 -0.13
C PHE A 84 2.66 1.55 0.38
N TYR A 85 3.26 2.32 1.27
CA TYR A 85 4.48 1.95 1.99
C TYR A 85 4.11 1.79 3.45
N ILE A 86 4.26 0.60 4.01
CA ILE A 86 4.11 0.33 5.45
C ILE A 86 5.49 0.05 6.02
N ASP A 87 5.95 0.87 6.95
CA ASP A 87 7.32 0.80 7.51
C ASP A 87 8.42 0.89 6.43
N GLY A 88 8.12 1.60 5.33
CA GLY A 88 9.01 1.69 4.17
C GLY A 88 8.95 0.51 3.20
N THR A 89 8.20 -0.55 3.52
CA THR A 89 7.99 -1.71 2.65
C THR A 89 6.84 -1.44 1.67
N PRO A 90 7.09 -1.52 0.34
CA PRO A 90 6.06 -1.28 -0.65
C PRO A 90 5.08 -2.46 -0.75
N ILE A 91 3.79 -2.12 -0.68
CA ILE A 91 2.67 -3.02 -0.96
C ILE A 91 1.78 -2.40 -2.04
N TYR A 92 1.14 -3.27 -2.80
CA TYR A 92 0.13 -2.94 -3.78
C TYR A 92 -1.24 -3.28 -3.18
N ILE A 93 -2.20 -2.38 -3.34
CA ILE A 93 -3.60 -2.65 -3.07
C ILE A 93 -4.33 -2.39 -4.37
N GLY A 94 -5.09 -3.36 -4.84
CA GLY A 94 -5.83 -3.22 -6.09
C GLY A 94 -7.21 -3.81 -6.02
N TRP A 95 -8.07 -3.36 -6.92
CA TRP A 95 -9.37 -3.94 -7.20
C TRP A 95 -9.48 -4.32 -8.67
N CYS A 96 -10.05 -5.48 -8.96
CA CYS A 96 -10.42 -5.86 -10.31
C CYS A 96 -11.76 -6.59 -10.33
N THR A 97 -12.54 -6.42 -11.40
CA THR A 97 -13.88 -7.02 -11.53
C THR A 97 -13.87 -8.54 -11.44
N CYS A 98 -12.77 -9.19 -11.86
CA CYS A 98 -12.64 -10.65 -11.86
C CYS A 98 -12.06 -11.22 -10.56
N GLY A 99 -11.44 -10.39 -9.72
CA GLY A 99 -10.66 -10.85 -8.54
C GLY A 99 -10.99 -10.12 -7.26
N GLY A 100 -11.88 -9.13 -7.28
CA GLY A 100 -12.22 -8.33 -6.11
C GLY A 100 -11.02 -7.54 -5.62
N VAL A 101 -10.86 -7.44 -4.29
CA VAL A 101 -9.78 -6.66 -3.66
C VAL A 101 -8.58 -7.55 -3.39
N SER A 102 -7.38 -7.07 -3.73
CA SER A 102 -6.11 -7.74 -3.53
C SER A 102 -5.11 -6.83 -2.80
N ILE A 103 -4.28 -7.44 -1.95
CA ILE A 103 -3.17 -6.80 -1.25
C ILE A 103 -1.92 -7.64 -1.53
N THR A 104 -0.98 -7.09 -2.27
CA THR A 104 0.15 -7.84 -2.84
C THR A 104 1.47 -7.21 -2.45
N ALA A 105 2.45 -8.03 -2.08
CA ALA A 105 3.82 -7.56 -1.88
C ALA A 105 4.40 -7.08 -3.20
N LYS A 106 5.09 -5.93 -3.23
CA LYS A 106 5.84 -5.51 -4.43
C LYS A 106 7.23 -6.13 -4.52
N GLU A 107 7.76 -6.62 -3.39
CA GLU A 107 9.09 -7.19 -3.26
C GLU A 107 9.05 -8.37 -2.28
N PRO A 108 9.98 -9.35 -2.35
CA PRO A 108 10.00 -10.50 -1.44
C PRO A 108 10.06 -10.11 0.05
N LYS A 109 10.71 -8.97 0.37
CA LYS A 109 10.74 -8.39 1.72
C LYS A 109 9.36 -7.95 2.23
N GLY A 110 8.39 -7.80 1.34
CA GLY A 110 6.99 -7.50 1.65
C GLY A 110 6.16 -8.72 2.03
N ASN A 111 6.62 -9.95 1.76
CA ASN A 111 5.85 -11.16 2.09
C ASN A 111 5.46 -11.26 3.57
N PRO A 112 6.35 -10.95 4.54
CA PRO A 112 5.99 -10.89 5.96
C PRO A 112 4.96 -9.80 6.26
N LYS A 113 4.98 -8.68 5.53
CA LYS A 113 4.00 -7.59 5.69
C LYS A 113 2.60 -8.03 5.26
N ILE A 114 2.51 -8.80 4.18
CA ILE A 114 1.24 -9.40 3.74
C ILE A 114 0.71 -10.40 4.77
N ALA A 115 1.58 -11.19 5.40
CA ALA A 115 1.19 -12.09 6.48
C ALA A 115 0.69 -11.33 7.73
N GLU A 116 1.34 -10.22 8.11
CA GLU A 116 0.87 -9.32 9.18
C GLU A 116 -0.53 -8.76 8.88
N ILE A 117 -0.75 -8.29 7.64
CA ILE A 117 -2.05 -7.78 7.19
C ILE A 117 -3.11 -8.89 7.22
N ALA A 118 -2.78 -10.09 6.73
CA ALA A 118 -3.71 -11.22 6.71
C ALA A 118 -4.13 -11.61 8.13
N GLY A 119 -3.16 -11.78 9.04
CA GLY A 119 -3.44 -12.05 10.45
C GLY A 119 -4.32 -10.96 11.07
N MET A 120 -4.07 -9.69 10.78
CA MET A 120 -4.92 -8.61 11.27
C MET A 120 -6.35 -8.69 10.72
N ILE A 121 -6.53 -8.93 9.41
CA ILE A 121 -7.85 -9.01 8.78
C ILE A 121 -8.63 -10.21 9.32
N GLU A 122 -8.01 -11.40 9.43
CA GLU A 122 -8.68 -12.62 9.90
C GLU A 122 -9.25 -12.51 11.32
N HIS A 123 -8.63 -11.70 12.19
CA HIS A 123 -9.05 -11.55 13.59
C HIS A 123 -10.01 -10.36 13.81
N GLN A 124 -10.40 -9.64 12.76
CA GLN A 124 -11.33 -8.52 12.86
C GLN A 124 -12.78 -8.95 12.62
N ASP A 125 -13.69 -8.55 13.50
CA ASP A 125 -15.14 -8.71 13.30
C ASP A 125 -15.67 -7.60 12.38
N ILE A 126 -15.48 -7.80 11.07
CA ILE A 126 -15.95 -6.89 10.02
C ILE A 126 -16.81 -7.69 9.04
N TRP A 127 -17.87 -7.07 8.52
CA TRP A 127 -18.83 -7.69 7.61
C TRP A 127 -18.22 -8.31 6.34
N TRP A 128 -17.05 -7.86 5.88
CA TRP A 128 -16.35 -8.46 4.72
C TRP A 128 -15.52 -9.72 5.05
N ASN A 129 -15.52 -10.15 6.31
CA ASN A 129 -14.89 -11.40 6.76
C ASN A 129 -15.92 -12.54 6.99
N GLN A 130 -17.21 -12.26 6.79
CA GLN A 130 -18.33 -13.20 6.95
C GLN A 130 -18.64 -13.91 5.63
#